data_AF-A0A7S6W488-F1
#
_entry.id   AF-A0A7S6W488-F1
#
_cell.length_a   1.000
_cell.length_b   1.000
_cell.length_c   1.000
_cell.angle_alpha   90.00
_cell.angle_beta   90.00
_cell.angle_gamma   90.00
#
_symmetry.space_group_name_H-M   'P 1'
#
loop_
_entity.id
_entity.type
_entity.pdbx_description
1 polymer ?
#
loop_
_entity_poly.entity_id
_entity_poly.type
_entity_poly.pdbx_seq_one_letter_code
_entity_poly.pdbx_strand_id
1 'polypeptide(L)'
;MTNIEKIVNFFKDHPKFPFLQWDREYDDYCSMYLCLKNILEAYIPKEQITAWSAANEYSDFRRNPDGEVYYPLTIINDAIEIVIHLGILKENKDGLVDVNSSIQISRDDRWGDRWENNAPEDEWYNEVAIMLDLNNAESLRKTDFILKTIVQKKQTYHDLLKLKDGTL
;
A
#
# COMPACT_ATOMS: atom_id res chain seq x y z
N MET A 1 -7.08 -18.86 -7.48
CA MET A 1 -7.60 -17.63 -6.88
C MET A 1 -6.72 -17.26 -5.69
N THR A 2 -6.03 -16.13 -5.77
CA THR A 2 -5.13 -15.60 -4.73
C THR A 2 -5.89 -15.11 -3.50
N ASN A 3 -5.20 -14.81 -2.40
CA ASN A 3 -5.86 -14.26 -1.20
C ASN A 3 -6.48 -12.88 -1.51
N ILE A 4 -5.74 -12.03 -2.22
CA ILE A 4 -6.26 -10.74 -2.70
C ILE A 4 -7.51 -10.93 -3.58
N GLU A 5 -7.49 -11.84 -4.55
CA GLU A 5 -8.65 -12.07 -5.43
C GLU A 5 -9.90 -12.48 -4.63
N LYS A 6 -9.75 -13.29 -3.57
CA LYS A 6 -10.87 -13.65 -2.68
C LYS A 6 -11.43 -12.44 -1.94
N ILE A 7 -10.56 -11.59 -1.39
CA ILE A 7 -10.94 -10.39 -0.65
C ILE A 7 -11.62 -9.40 -1.60
N VAL A 8 -11.02 -9.11 -2.74
CA VAL A 8 -11.59 -8.21 -3.75
C VAL A 8 -12.94 -8.72 -4.25
N ASN A 9 -13.09 -10.04 -4.46
CA ASN A 9 -14.38 -10.62 -4.84
C ASN A 9 -15.47 -10.44 -3.78
N PHE A 10 -15.14 -10.43 -2.49
CA PHE A 10 -16.11 -10.08 -1.44
C PHE A 10 -16.55 -8.61 -1.55
N PHE A 11 -15.63 -7.69 -1.85
CA PHE A 11 -15.94 -6.28 -1.97
C PHE A 11 -16.66 -5.90 -3.28
N LYS A 12 -16.66 -6.77 -4.31
CA LYS A 12 -17.38 -6.54 -5.57
C LYS A 12 -18.89 -6.39 -5.41
N ASP A 13 -19.45 -6.96 -4.35
CA ASP A 13 -20.88 -6.84 -4.04
C ASP A 13 -21.23 -5.46 -3.42
N HIS A 14 -20.23 -4.64 -3.08
CA HIS A 14 -20.46 -3.30 -2.55
C HIS A 14 -20.93 -2.33 -3.64
N PRO A 15 -21.98 -1.52 -3.43
CA PRO A 15 -22.57 -0.65 -4.47
C PRO A 15 -21.62 0.44 -5.00
N LYS A 16 -20.56 0.74 -4.25
CA LYS A 16 -19.53 1.73 -4.62
C LYS A 16 -18.29 1.12 -5.26
N PHE A 17 -18.17 -0.20 -5.33
CA PHE A 17 -17.01 -0.84 -5.96
C PHE A 17 -16.86 -0.37 -7.42
N PRO A 18 -15.67 0.00 -7.91
CA PRO A 18 -14.32 -0.21 -7.34
C PRO A 18 -13.79 0.98 -6.51
N PHE A 19 -14.67 1.80 -5.94
CA PHE A 19 -14.37 2.91 -5.02
C PHE A 19 -13.59 4.07 -5.63
N LEU A 20 -13.82 4.41 -6.90
CA LEU A 20 -13.01 5.39 -7.65
C LEU A 20 -13.06 6.82 -7.08
N GLN A 21 -13.96 7.09 -6.15
CA GLN A 21 -14.17 8.42 -5.58
C GLN A 21 -13.70 8.50 -4.13
N TRP A 22 -12.86 7.54 -3.70
CA TRP A 22 -12.39 7.42 -2.31
C TRP A 22 -11.69 8.66 -1.75
N ASP A 23 -11.17 9.55 -2.59
CA ASP A 23 -10.51 10.79 -2.15
C ASP A 23 -11.49 11.94 -1.87
N ARG A 24 -12.75 11.81 -2.31
CA ARG A 24 -13.81 12.83 -2.16
C ARG A 24 -15.08 12.33 -1.47
N GLU A 25 -15.34 11.03 -1.49
CA GLU A 25 -16.52 10.38 -0.88
C GLU A 25 -16.12 9.54 0.34
N TYR A 26 -16.74 9.81 1.49
CA TYR A 26 -16.40 9.16 2.76
C TYR A 26 -16.71 7.66 2.77
N ASP A 27 -17.86 7.27 2.21
CA ASP A 27 -18.27 5.86 2.17
C ASP A 27 -17.35 5.03 1.25
N ASP A 28 -16.93 5.62 0.12
CA ASP A 28 -15.92 5.04 -0.76
C ASP A 28 -14.58 4.90 -0.03
N TYR A 29 -14.14 5.95 0.69
CA TYR A 29 -12.92 5.92 1.50
C TYR A 29 -12.94 4.77 2.52
N CYS A 30 -13.99 4.68 3.33
CA CYS A 30 -14.09 3.66 4.38
C CYS A 30 -14.09 2.24 3.79
N SER A 31 -14.82 2.04 2.69
CA SER A 31 -14.91 0.74 2.03
C SER A 31 -13.59 0.34 1.38
N MET A 32 -12.94 1.27 0.69
CA MET A 32 -11.61 1.10 0.11
C MET A 32 -10.56 0.82 1.19
N TYR A 33 -10.54 1.61 2.27
CA TYR A 33 -9.56 1.45 3.35
C TYR A 33 -9.71 0.07 4.02
N LEU A 34 -10.96 -0.36 4.26
CA LEU A 34 -11.23 -1.70 4.78
C LEU A 34 -10.80 -2.80 3.81
N CYS A 35 -11.01 -2.61 2.50
CA CYS A 35 -10.54 -3.54 1.47
C CYS A 35 -9.00 -3.66 1.49
N LEU A 36 -8.29 -2.54 1.45
CA LEU A 36 -6.82 -2.50 1.50
C LEU A 36 -6.26 -3.10 2.80
N LYS A 37 -6.88 -2.80 3.94
CA LYS A 37 -6.50 -3.34 5.23
C LYS A 37 -6.64 -4.87 5.25
N ASN A 38 -7.76 -5.41 4.79
CA ASN A 38 -7.95 -6.86 4.69
C ASN A 38 -6.93 -7.51 3.73
N ILE A 39 -6.62 -6.86 2.61
CA ILE A 39 -5.59 -7.33 1.66
C ILE A 39 -4.25 -7.50 2.37
N LEU A 40 -3.81 -6.49 3.09
CA LEU A 40 -2.54 -6.49 3.79
C LEU A 40 -2.50 -7.50 4.95
N GLU A 41 -3.52 -7.49 5.82
CA GLU A 41 -3.59 -8.36 6.99
C GLU A 41 -3.62 -9.85 6.61
N ALA A 42 -4.07 -10.19 5.40
CA ALA A 42 -4.03 -11.56 4.88
C ALA A 42 -2.62 -12.13 4.68
N TYR A 43 -1.58 -11.29 4.73
CA TYR A 43 -0.17 -11.71 4.60
C TYR A 43 0.63 -11.57 5.91
N ILE A 44 0.12 -10.82 6.88
CA ILE A 44 0.78 -10.62 8.17
C ILE A 44 0.51 -11.85 9.05
N PRO A 45 1.55 -12.56 9.56
CA PRO A 45 1.37 -13.63 10.52
C PRO A 45 0.64 -13.12 11.77
N LYS A 46 -0.29 -13.91 12.33
CA LYS A 46 -1.11 -13.47 13.46
C LYS A 46 -0.28 -13.03 14.66
N GLU A 47 0.85 -13.70 14.86
CA GLU A 47 1.81 -13.45 15.94
C GLU A 47 2.57 -12.14 15.75
N GLN A 48 2.55 -11.57 14.54
CA GLN A 48 3.27 -10.34 14.17
C GLN A 48 2.35 -9.14 13.96
N ILE A 49 1.02 -9.28 14.05
CA ILE A 49 0.07 -8.19 13.78
C ILE A 49 0.41 -6.92 14.58
N THR A 50 0.79 -7.06 15.85
CA THR A 50 1.14 -5.92 16.72
C THR A 50 2.44 -5.22 16.34
N ALA A 51 3.27 -5.84 15.50
CA ALA A 51 4.49 -5.23 14.98
C ALA A 51 4.23 -4.32 13.76
N TRP A 52 3.01 -4.34 13.22
CA TRP A 52 2.59 -3.48 12.12
C TRP A 52 1.70 -2.36 12.65
N SER A 53 2.12 -1.12 12.45
CA SER A 53 1.34 0.06 12.86
C SER A 53 0.97 0.91 11.65
N ALA A 54 -0.17 1.60 11.73
CA ALA A 54 -0.51 2.62 10.74
C ALA A 54 0.46 3.80 10.90
N ALA A 55 1.07 4.23 9.80
CA ALA A 55 1.98 5.37 9.77
C ALA A 55 1.25 6.69 9.48
N ASN A 56 0.06 6.62 8.86
CA ASN A 56 -0.78 7.77 8.55
C ASN A 56 -2.21 7.51 9.05
N GLU A 57 -2.84 8.52 9.64
CA GLU A 57 -4.24 8.48 10.05
C GLU A 57 -5.15 9.18 9.03
N TYR A 58 -6.45 8.87 9.07
CA TYR A 58 -7.45 9.51 8.20
C TYR A 58 -7.42 11.05 8.27
N SER A 59 -7.12 11.61 9.45
CA SER A 59 -7.05 13.05 9.66
C SER A 59 -5.90 13.72 8.90
N ASP A 60 -4.81 13.00 8.67
CA ASP A 60 -3.61 13.54 8.00
C ASP A 60 -3.89 13.77 6.52
N PHE A 61 -4.74 12.92 5.92
CA PHE A 61 -5.21 13.05 4.55
C PHE A 61 -6.12 14.27 4.34
N ARG A 62 -6.99 14.58 5.30
CA ARG A 62 -7.98 15.67 5.15
C ARG A 62 -7.41 17.05 5.44
N ARG A 63 -6.29 17.12 6.16
CA ARG A 63 -5.62 18.37 6.54
C ARG A 63 -4.52 18.78 5.57
N ASN A 64 -4.17 17.94 4.59
CA ASN A 64 -3.19 18.28 3.56
C ASN A 64 -3.73 19.39 2.63
N PRO A 65 -3.21 20.63 2.71
CA PRO A 65 -3.70 21.74 1.91
C PRO A 65 -3.37 21.59 0.41
N ASP A 66 -2.40 20.74 0.05
CA ASP A 66 -2.03 20.42 -1.33
C ASP A 66 -2.92 19.33 -1.95
N GLY A 67 -3.75 18.65 -1.13
CA GLY A 67 -4.93 17.90 -1.54
C GLY A 67 -4.72 16.56 -2.28
N GLU A 68 -3.48 16.17 -2.61
CA GLU A 68 -3.23 14.92 -3.34
C GLU A 68 -2.73 13.81 -2.42
N VAL A 69 -3.65 12.94 -2.02
CA VAL A 69 -3.32 11.65 -1.42
C VAL A 69 -3.33 10.60 -2.52
N TYR A 70 -2.22 9.85 -2.61
CA TYR A 70 -2.07 8.73 -3.55
C TYR A 70 -2.22 7.37 -2.85
N TYR A 71 -1.81 7.26 -1.57
CA TYR A 71 -1.78 6.01 -0.83
C TYR A 71 -2.51 6.14 0.53
N PRO A 72 -3.82 5.86 0.57
CA PRO A 72 -4.66 6.04 1.76
C PRO A 72 -4.36 5.05 2.90
N LEU A 73 -3.63 3.96 2.64
CA LEU A 73 -3.14 3.06 3.68
C LEU A 73 -1.62 3.08 3.67
N THR A 74 -1.00 3.56 4.74
CA THR A 74 0.44 3.44 4.97
C THR A 74 0.67 2.74 6.29
N ILE A 75 1.51 1.72 6.27
CA ILE A 75 1.83 0.88 7.41
C ILE A 75 3.33 0.63 7.49
N ILE A 76 3.84 0.57 8.72
CA ILE A 76 5.27 0.41 9.02
C ILE A 76 5.49 -0.81 9.90
N ASN A 77 6.64 -1.45 9.72
CA ASN A 77 7.16 -2.45 10.65
C ASN A 77 8.64 -2.18 10.92
N ASP A 78 8.92 -1.71 12.14
CA ASP A 78 10.27 -1.32 12.55
C ASP A 78 11.23 -2.50 12.65
N ALA A 79 10.73 -3.69 13.00
CA ALA A 79 11.58 -4.88 13.18
C ALA A 79 12.23 -5.35 11.87
N ILE A 80 11.60 -5.07 10.74
CA ILE A 80 12.13 -5.39 9.40
C ILE A 80 12.43 -4.15 8.55
N GLU A 81 12.32 -2.95 9.15
CA GLU A 81 12.62 -1.64 8.55
C GLU A 81 11.97 -1.45 7.17
N ILE A 82 10.64 -1.64 7.13
CA ILE A 82 9.85 -1.47 5.91
C ILE A 82 8.61 -0.62 6.14
N VAL A 83 8.29 0.19 5.14
CA VAL A 83 7.03 0.94 5.03
C VAL A 83 6.33 0.50 3.76
N ILE A 84 5.05 0.18 3.86
CA ILE A 84 4.21 -0.22 2.73
C ILE A 84 3.12 0.82 2.55
N HIS A 85 3.05 1.38 1.34
CA HIS A 85 2.00 2.29 0.93
C HIS A 85 1.06 1.55 -0.03
N LEU A 86 -0.22 1.45 0.30
CA LEU A 86 -1.25 0.85 -0.53
C LEU A 86 -2.27 1.91 -0.95
N GLY A 87 -2.60 1.90 -2.23
CA GLY A 87 -3.64 2.75 -2.80
C GLY A 87 -4.29 2.09 -4.00
N ILE A 88 -5.48 2.56 -4.35
CA ILE A 88 -6.22 2.10 -5.51
C ILE A 88 -6.43 3.23 -6.50
N LEU A 89 -6.70 2.89 -7.76
CA LEU A 89 -7.04 3.86 -8.79
C LEU A 89 -8.20 4.77 -8.36
N LYS A 90 -8.15 6.04 -8.77
CA LYS A 90 -9.19 7.03 -8.55
C LYS A 90 -9.56 7.76 -9.83
N GLU A 91 -10.79 8.24 -9.88
CA GLU A 91 -11.24 9.18 -10.90
C GLU A 91 -10.64 10.56 -10.65
N ASN A 92 -10.05 11.16 -11.68
CA ASN A 92 -9.69 12.57 -11.65
C ASN A 92 -10.95 13.46 -11.66
N LYS A 93 -10.75 14.79 -11.64
CA LYS A 93 -11.85 15.78 -11.61
C LYS A 93 -12.74 15.75 -12.85
N ASP A 94 -12.22 15.26 -13.97
CA ASP A 94 -12.94 15.12 -15.24
C ASP A 94 -13.67 13.76 -15.36
N GLY A 95 -13.60 12.93 -14.31
CA GLY A 95 -14.20 11.59 -14.29
C GLY A 95 -13.38 10.54 -15.05
N LEU A 96 -12.13 10.84 -15.41
CA LEU A 96 -11.23 9.89 -16.06
C LEU A 96 -10.46 9.09 -15.02
N VAL A 97 -10.38 7.78 -15.22
CA VAL A 97 -9.52 6.88 -14.43
C VAL A 97 -8.23 6.67 -15.18
N ASP A 98 -7.10 7.06 -14.58
CA ASP A 98 -5.80 6.66 -15.10
C ASP A 98 -5.54 5.20 -14.71
N VAL A 99 -5.62 4.29 -15.68
CA VAL A 99 -5.52 2.84 -15.46
C VAL A 99 -4.07 2.40 -15.45
N ASN A 100 -3.30 2.90 -14.50
CA ASN A 100 -1.88 2.58 -14.34
C ASN A 100 -1.63 2.01 -12.94
N SER A 101 -1.77 0.68 -12.80
CA SER A 101 -1.22 -0.02 -11.64
C SER A 101 0.31 0.18 -11.61
N SER A 102 0.88 0.55 -10.48
CA SER A 102 2.30 0.85 -10.38
C SER A 102 2.90 0.38 -9.07
N ILE A 103 4.20 0.09 -9.10
CA ILE A 103 5.00 -0.23 -7.92
C ILE A 103 6.20 0.69 -7.93
N GLN A 104 6.41 1.36 -6.80
CA GLN A 104 7.55 2.22 -6.56
C GLN A 104 8.30 1.69 -5.34
N ILE A 105 9.62 1.77 -5.41
CA ILE A 105 10.52 1.28 -4.38
C ILE A 105 11.51 2.40 -4.12
N SER A 106 11.60 2.82 -2.88
CA SER A 106 12.45 3.92 -2.41
C SER A 106 13.08 3.57 -1.06
N ARG A 107 13.94 4.45 -0.59
CA ARG A 107 14.42 4.48 0.79
C ARG A 107 14.17 5.86 1.37
N ASP A 108 13.84 5.92 2.65
CA ASP A 108 13.57 7.18 3.35
C ASP A 108 14.07 7.11 4.79
N ASP A 109 14.71 8.19 5.25
CA ASP A 109 15.29 8.35 6.59
C ASP A 109 14.35 9.07 7.57
N ARG A 110 13.17 9.50 7.12
CA ARG A 110 12.15 10.08 8.00
C ARG A 110 11.58 9.06 8.97
N TRP A 111 11.63 7.77 8.65
CA TRP A 111 11.11 6.69 9.49
C TRP A 111 12.11 6.29 10.58
N GLY A 112 11.61 6.07 11.79
CA GLY A 112 12.44 5.70 12.95
C GLY A 112 13.47 6.78 13.35
N ASP A 113 13.19 8.05 13.02
CA ASP A 113 14.04 9.21 13.35
C ASP A 113 15.50 9.07 12.87
N ARG A 114 15.71 8.35 11.76
CA ARG A 114 17.03 8.10 11.18
C ARG A 114 17.70 9.38 10.69
N TRP A 115 16.91 10.31 10.17
CA TRP A 115 17.34 11.64 9.76
C TRP A 115 17.98 12.45 10.90
N GLU A 116 17.51 12.32 12.14
CA GLU A 116 18.06 13.04 13.31
C GLU A 116 19.51 12.64 13.60
N ASN A 117 19.87 11.40 13.26
CA ASN A 117 21.18 10.82 13.55
C ASN A 117 22.11 10.83 12.32
N ASN A 118 21.70 11.42 11.19
CA ASN A 118 22.41 11.35 9.91
C ASN A 118 22.76 9.89 9.53
N ALA A 119 21.81 8.97 9.72
CA ALA A 119 22.02 7.56 9.44
C ALA A 119 22.43 7.34 7.97
N PRO A 120 23.36 6.43 7.67
CA PRO A 120 23.72 6.11 6.30
C PRO A 120 22.57 5.41 5.56
N GLU A 121 22.54 5.50 4.22
CA GLU A 121 21.41 5.04 3.38
C GLU A 121 21.07 3.54 3.52
N ASP A 122 22.00 2.72 3.97
CA ASP A 122 21.79 1.30 4.25
C ASP A 122 21.05 1.03 5.58
N GLU A 123 20.94 2.04 6.44
CA GLU A 123 20.12 2.03 7.66
C GLU A 123 18.73 2.68 7.46
N TRP A 124 18.45 3.22 6.28
CA TRP A 124 17.16 3.82 5.96
C TRP A 124 16.08 2.75 5.80
N TYR A 125 14.82 3.14 6.05
CA TYR A 125 13.69 2.24 5.83
C TYR A 125 13.49 2.04 4.34
N ASN A 126 13.15 0.81 3.94
CA ASN A 126 12.69 0.57 2.58
C ASN A 126 11.22 0.94 2.48
N GLU A 127 10.85 1.63 1.41
CA GLU A 127 9.47 1.93 1.09
C GLU A 127 9.02 1.14 -0.13
N VAL A 128 7.83 0.54 -0.04
CA VAL A 128 7.17 -0.13 -1.18
C VAL A 128 5.79 0.48 -1.35
N ALA A 129 5.62 1.28 -2.40
CA ALA A 129 4.34 1.87 -2.74
C ALA A 129 3.67 1.11 -3.88
N ILE A 130 2.44 0.68 -3.67
CA ILE A 130 1.68 -0.15 -4.61
C ILE A 130 0.35 0.55 -4.92
N MET A 131 0.20 0.97 -6.16
CA MET A 131 -1.06 1.42 -6.73
C MET A 131 -1.71 0.26 -7.46
N LEU A 132 -2.86 -0.22 -6.98
CA LEU A 132 -3.54 -1.41 -7.50
C LEU A 132 -4.84 -1.08 -8.22
N ASP A 133 -5.10 -1.81 -9.29
CA ASP A 133 -6.38 -1.81 -9.98
C ASP A 133 -7.21 -3.02 -9.50
N LEU A 134 -8.28 -2.74 -8.76
CA LEU A 134 -9.18 -3.75 -8.21
C LEU A 134 -9.92 -4.57 -9.28
N ASN A 135 -9.99 -4.06 -10.53
CA ASN A 135 -10.62 -4.74 -11.65
C ASN A 135 -9.62 -5.53 -12.52
N ASN A 136 -8.32 -5.37 -12.30
CA ASN A 136 -7.28 -5.99 -13.12
C ASN A 136 -6.65 -7.20 -12.42
N ALA A 137 -6.93 -8.39 -12.94
CA ALA A 137 -6.41 -9.63 -12.37
C ALA A 137 -4.86 -9.72 -12.34
N GLU A 138 -4.17 -9.12 -13.31
CA GLU A 138 -2.71 -9.07 -13.33
C GLU A 138 -2.18 -8.16 -12.22
N SER A 139 -2.80 -6.98 -12.03
CA SER A 139 -2.51 -6.10 -10.89
C SER A 139 -2.67 -6.86 -9.57
N LEU A 140 -3.78 -7.57 -9.38
CA LEU A 140 -4.02 -8.34 -8.16
C LEU A 140 -2.98 -9.45 -7.92
N ARG A 141 -2.56 -10.15 -8.98
CA ARG A 141 -1.52 -11.18 -8.88
C ARG A 141 -0.15 -10.59 -8.57
N LYS A 142 0.20 -9.45 -9.18
CA LYS A 142 1.47 -8.77 -8.92
C LYS A 142 1.54 -8.28 -7.47
N THR A 143 0.46 -7.68 -6.96
CA THR A 143 0.36 -7.29 -5.55
C THR A 143 0.42 -8.50 -4.62
N ASP A 144 -0.25 -9.61 -4.93
CA ASP A 144 -0.20 -10.86 -4.13
C ASP A 144 1.23 -11.39 -4.01
N PHE A 145 1.98 -11.38 -5.12
CA PHE A 145 3.39 -11.81 -5.13
C PHE A 145 4.28 -10.91 -4.27
N ILE A 146 4.12 -9.58 -4.38
CA ILE A 146 4.93 -8.61 -3.63
C ILE A 146 4.66 -8.73 -2.14
N LEU A 147 3.39 -8.72 -1.71
CA LEU A 147 3.05 -8.77 -0.29
C LEU A 147 3.54 -10.08 0.37
N LYS A 148 3.44 -11.22 -0.33
CA LYS A 148 4.03 -12.49 0.15
C LYS A 148 5.53 -12.39 0.40
N THR A 149 6.22 -11.62 -0.45
CA THR A 149 7.69 -11.50 -0.39
C THR A 149 8.14 -10.58 0.73
N ILE A 150 7.51 -9.41 0.86
CA ILE A 150 8.04 -8.31 1.68
C ILE A 150 7.55 -8.32 3.13
N VAL A 151 6.40 -8.94 3.42
CA VAL A 151 5.79 -8.91 4.76
C VAL A 151 6.47 -9.87 5.75
N GLN A 152 7.13 -10.93 5.28
CA GLN A 152 7.60 -12.01 6.17
C GLN A 152 9.01 -11.80 6.74
N LYS A 153 9.86 -11.02 6.06
CA LYS A 153 11.27 -10.83 6.44
C LYS A 153 11.81 -9.52 5.87
N LYS A 154 12.82 -8.97 6.54
CA LYS A 154 13.61 -7.84 6.03
C LYS A 154 14.21 -8.21 4.67
N GLN A 155 13.96 -7.35 3.68
CA GLN A 155 14.55 -7.44 2.36
C GLN A 155 15.68 -6.43 2.24
N THR A 156 16.67 -6.72 1.41
CA THR A 156 17.61 -5.67 0.99
C THR A 156 16.95 -4.77 -0.05
N TYR A 157 17.40 -3.51 -0.14
CA TYR A 157 16.91 -2.59 -1.18
C TYR A 157 17.10 -3.17 -2.60
N HIS A 158 18.22 -3.86 -2.83
CA HIS A 158 18.49 -4.50 -4.11
C HIS A 158 17.53 -5.66 -4.43
N ASP A 159 17.13 -6.45 -3.43
CA ASP A 159 16.14 -7.51 -3.61
C ASP A 159 14.76 -6.94 -3.93
N LEU A 160 14.40 -5.83 -3.27
CA LEU A 160 13.16 -5.12 -3.55
C LEU A 160 13.14 -4.59 -4.99
N LEU A 161 14.22 -3.96 -5.47
CA LEU A 161 14.28 -3.43 -6.84
C LEU A 161 13.97 -4.48 -7.91
N LYS A 162 14.35 -5.76 -7.70
CA LYS A 162 14.01 -6.85 -8.62
C LYS A 162 12.51 -7.13 -8.74
N LEU A 163 11.73 -6.78 -7.70
CA LEU A 163 10.26 -6.90 -7.70
C LEU A 163 9.59 -5.92 -8.67
N LYS A 164 10.20 -4.76 -8.90
CA LYS A 164 9.68 -3.74 -9.82
C LYS A 164 9.63 -4.27 -11.26
N ASP A 165 10.71 -4.94 -11.65
CA ASP A 165 10.97 -5.42 -13.03
C ASP A 165 10.31 -6.77 -13.33
N GLY A 166 9.70 -7.43 -12.35
CA GLY A 166 9.06 -8.73 -12.52
C GLY A 166 10.04 -9.89 -12.69
N THR A 167 11.28 -9.72 -12.24
CA THR A 167 12.39 -10.67 -12.43
C THR A 167 12.75 -11.34 -11.09
N LEU A 168 11.95 -12.33 -10.69
CA LEU A 168 12.33 -13.34 -9.70
C LEU A 168 11.97 -14.73 -10.22
#